data_AF-A0A850ZUF5-F1
#
_entry.id   AF-A0A850ZUF5-F1
#
_cell.length_a   1.000
_cell.length_b   1.000
_cell.length_c   1.000
_cell.angle_alpha   90.00
_cell.angle_beta   90.00
_cell.angle_gamma   90.00
#
_symmetry.space_group_name_H-M   'P 1'
#
loop_
_entity.id
_entity.type
_entity.pdbx_description
1 polymer ?
#
loop_
_entity_poly.entity_id
_entity_poly.type
_entity_poly.pdbx_seq_one_letter_code
_entity_poly.pdbx_strand_id
1 'polypeptide(L)'
;QFLMANKLDTAMWISRLFTVYCSALFVLPLLGLHEAASFYQRALLANALTSALRLHQRLPHFQLSRAFLAQALLEDSCHYLLYSLIFVNSYPVTMSIFPVLLFSLLHAATYTKKVLDARSSNSLPFLRNLLEKLNANQQNILKFIACNEIFLMPATVFMLF
;
A
#
# COMPACT_ATOMS: atom_id res chain seq x y z
N GLN A 1 -12.65 21.99 1.72
CA GLN A 1 -12.04 22.32 3.04
C GLN A 1 -11.38 21.10 3.69
N PHE A 2 -12.06 19.94 3.85
CA PHE A 2 -11.50 18.72 4.47
C PHE A 2 -10.19 18.20 3.84
N LEU A 3 -10.13 18.05 2.51
CA LEU A 3 -8.93 17.57 1.80
C LEU A 3 -7.71 18.52 1.91
N MET A 4 -7.98 19.82 2.01
CA MET A 4 -6.93 20.85 2.10
C MET A 4 -6.37 21.00 3.53
N ALA A 5 -7.12 20.54 4.54
CA ALA A 5 -6.67 20.54 5.94
C ALA A 5 -5.65 19.42 6.22
N ASN A 6 -5.80 18.25 5.58
CA ASN A 6 -4.91 17.09 5.74
C ASN A 6 -4.16 16.80 4.45
N LYS A 7 -3.25 17.70 4.05
CA LYS A 7 -2.51 17.61 2.78
C LYS A 7 -1.73 16.30 2.64
N LEU A 8 -1.05 15.88 3.70
CA LEU A 8 -0.27 14.64 3.71
C LEU A 8 -1.16 13.39 3.64
N ASP A 9 -2.27 13.36 4.39
CA ASP A 9 -3.18 12.20 4.35
C ASP A 9 -3.88 12.08 3.00
N THR A 10 -4.18 13.21 2.37
CA THR A 10 -4.71 13.26 1.01
C THR A 10 -3.67 12.77 0.00
N ALA A 11 -2.40 13.15 0.14
CA ALA A 11 -1.32 12.65 -0.71
C ALA A 11 -1.11 11.13 -0.55
N MET A 12 -1.15 10.63 0.68
CA MET A 12 -1.12 9.18 0.95
C MET A 12 -2.34 8.45 0.36
N TRP A 13 -3.52 9.06 0.43
CA TRP A 13 -4.73 8.48 -0.17
C TRP A 13 -4.63 8.40 -1.70
N ILE A 14 -4.18 9.46 -2.36
CA ILE A 14 -3.99 9.48 -3.83
C ILE A 14 -2.94 8.45 -4.25
N SER A 15 -1.80 8.38 -3.56
CA SER A 15 -0.76 7.38 -3.86
C SER A 15 -1.26 5.94 -3.67
N ARG A 16 -2.09 5.68 -2.65
CA ARG A 16 -2.75 4.36 -2.47
C ARG A 16 -3.73 4.03 -3.58
N LEU A 17 -4.55 4.98 -4.03
CA LEU A 17 -5.45 4.76 -5.18
C LEU A 17 -4.66 4.45 -6.46
N PHE A 18 -3.57 5.18 -6.69
CA PHE A 18 -2.68 4.91 -7.81
C PHE A 18 -2.00 3.53 -7.69
N THR A 19 -1.59 3.13 -6.48
CA THR A 19 -1.04 1.79 -6.21
C THR A 19 -2.04 0.69 -6.55
N VAL A 20 -3.31 0.84 -6.12
CA VAL A 20 -4.39 -0.11 -6.43
C VAL A 20 -4.61 -0.20 -7.95
N TYR A 21 -4.65 0.94 -8.64
CA TYR A 21 -4.82 0.99 -10.09
C TYR A 21 -3.69 0.26 -10.83
N CYS A 22 -2.43 0.57 -10.53
CA CYS A 22 -1.29 -0.09 -11.17
C CYS A 22 -1.23 -1.58 -10.83
N SER A 23 -1.51 -1.95 -9.58
CA SER A 23 -1.52 -3.36 -9.15
C SER A 23 -2.62 -4.16 -9.87
N ALA A 24 -3.80 -3.57 -10.05
CA ALA A 24 -4.90 -4.22 -10.76
C ALA A 24 -4.56 -4.44 -12.25
N LEU A 25 -3.92 -3.48 -12.90
CA LEU A 25 -3.47 -3.62 -14.31
C LEU A 25 -2.33 -4.62 -14.48
N PHE A 26 -1.50 -4.82 -13.46
CA PHE A 26 -0.50 -5.89 -13.47
C PHE A 26 -1.14 -7.27 -13.31
N VAL A 27 -2.07 -7.43 -12.36
CA VAL A 27 -2.76 -8.72 -12.11
C VAL A 27 -3.70 -9.11 -13.26
N LEU A 28 -4.35 -8.12 -13.88
CA LEU A 28 -5.21 -8.29 -15.05
C LEU A 28 -4.55 -7.58 -16.24
N PRO A 29 -3.63 -8.23 -16.98
CA PRO A 29 -2.87 -7.61 -18.06
C PRO A 29 -3.72 -7.41 -19.32
N LEU A 30 -4.73 -6.54 -19.24
CA LEU A 30 -5.60 -6.15 -20.35
C LEU A 30 -4.84 -5.39 -21.45
N LEU A 31 -3.68 -4.81 -21.11
CA LEU A 31 -2.84 -3.99 -21.97
C LEU A 31 -1.61 -4.74 -22.53
N GLY A 32 -1.48 -6.04 -22.24
CA GLY A 32 -0.36 -6.89 -22.69
C GLY A 32 0.72 -7.13 -21.63
N LEU A 33 1.51 -8.20 -21.81
CA LEU A 33 2.50 -8.68 -20.84
C LEU A 33 3.70 -7.74 -20.66
N HIS A 34 4.11 -7.02 -21.72
CA HIS A 34 5.24 -6.10 -21.65
C HIS A 34 4.94 -4.88 -20.76
N GLU A 35 3.73 -4.32 -20.91
CA GLU A 35 3.26 -3.18 -20.09
C GLU A 35 3.02 -3.59 -18.63
N ALA A 36 2.66 -4.85 -18.38
CA ALA A 36 2.43 -5.35 -17.03
C ALA A 36 3.67 -5.19 -16.13
N ALA A 37 4.87 -5.42 -16.65
CA ALA A 37 6.11 -5.24 -15.88
C ALA A 37 6.34 -3.77 -15.46
N SER A 38 5.97 -2.81 -16.32
CA SER A 38 6.01 -1.38 -16.00
C SER A 38 5.00 -1.05 -14.88
N PHE A 39 3.79 -1.59 -14.95
CA PHE A 39 2.78 -1.40 -13.90
C PHE A 39 3.18 -2.02 -12.56
N TYR A 40 3.87 -3.17 -12.57
CA TYR A 40 4.46 -3.77 -11.37
C TYR A 40 5.42 -2.81 -10.67
N GLN A 41 6.40 -2.26 -11.40
CA GLN A 41 7.36 -1.31 -10.83
C GLN A 41 6.68 -0.05 -10.31
N ARG A 42 5.72 0.50 -11.07
CA ARG A 42 4.97 1.70 -10.66
C ARG A 42 4.14 1.47 -9.40
N ALA A 43 3.53 0.28 -9.26
CA ALA A 43 2.81 -0.09 -8.04
C ALA A 43 3.74 -0.14 -6.82
N LEU A 44 4.90 -0.78 -6.95
CA LEU A 44 5.88 -0.88 -5.86
C LEU A 44 6.45 0.48 -5.46
N LEU A 45 6.79 1.33 -6.43
CA LEU A 45 7.27 2.69 -6.18
C LEU A 45 6.19 3.58 -5.53
N ALA A 46 4.94 3.44 -5.95
CA ALA A 46 3.82 4.15 -5.32
C ALA A 46 3.61 3.73 -3.86
N ASN A 47 3.73 2.42 -3.58
CA ASN A 47 3.70 1.90 -2.22
C ASN A 47 4.91 2.36 -1.38
N ALA A 48 6.11 2.40 -1.97
CA ALA A 48 7.31 2.94 -1.34
C ALA A 48 7.09 4.41 -0.95
N LEU A 49 6.51 5.21 -1.85
CA LEU A 49 6.18 6.61 -1.59
C LEU A 49 5.18 6.75 -0.44
N THR A 50 4.07 6.00 -0.44
CA THR A 50 3.11 6.02 0.67
C THR A 50 3.77 5.63 2.00
N SER A 51 4.63 4.62 1.98
CA SER A 51 5.34 4.11 3.15
C SER A 51 6.35 5.13 3.68
N ALA A 52 7.11 5.79 2.80
CA ALA A 52 8.03 6.86 3.15
C ALA A 52 7.30 8.09 3.75
N LEU A 53 6.17 8.50 3.17
CA LEU A 53 5.34 9.58 3.72
C LEU A 53 4.82 9.24 5.11
N ARG A 54 4.35 8.00 5.31
CA ARG A 54 3.87 7.53 6.62
C ARG A 54 5.00 7.46 7.64
N LEU A 55 6.19 7.01 7.22
CA LEU A 55 7.38 6.98 8.07
C LEU A 55 7.80 8.39 8.49
N HIS A 56 7.77 9.35 7.56
CA HIS A 56 8.03 10.76 7.83
C HIS A 56 7.03 11.38 8.82
N GLN A 57 5.75 10.97 8.79
CA GLN A 57 4.75 11.43 9.76
C GLN A 57 4.94 10.84 11.16
N ARG A 58 5.48 9.62 11.27
CA ARG A 58 5.58 8.88 12.54
C ARG A 58 6.89 9.10 13.28
N LEU A 59 7.98 9.34 12.55
CA LEU A 59 9.28 9.62 13.15
C LEU A 59 9.37 11.09 13.59
N PRO A 60 9.94 11.37 14.77
CA PRO A 60 10.31 12.73 15.16
C PRO A 60 11.39 13.27 14.20
N HIS A 61 11.70 14.58 14.32
CA HIS A 61 12.75 15.26 13.56
C HIS A 61 13.94 14.35 13.27
N PHE A 62 14.37 14.29 12.00
CA PHE A 62 15.42 13.39 11.54
C PHE A 62 16.67 13.52 12.40
N GLN A 63 17.03 12.44 13.09
CA GLN A 63 18.25 12.33 13.87
C GLN A 63 18.97 11.06 13.45
N LEU A 64 20.15 11.16 12.85
CA LEU A 64 20.93 9.99 12.49
C LEU A 64 21.57 9.38 13.75
N SER A 65 20.79 8.60 14.48
CA SER A 65 21.19 7.91 15.72
C SER A 65 20.78 6.44 15.66
N ARG A 66 21.50 5.57 16.38
CA ARG A 66 21.13 4.16 16.55
C ARG A 66 19.71 3.99 17.09
N ALA A 67 19.28 4.87 18.00
CA ALA A 67 17.94 4.85 18.56
C ALA A 67 16.87 5.19 17.50
N PHE A 68 17.13 6.20 16.67
CA PHE A 68 16.24 6.57 15.57
C PHE A 68 16.13 5.47 14.52
N LEU A 69 17.25 4.84 14.14
CA LEU A 69 17.24 3.75 13.17
C LEU A 69 16.51 2.52 13.72
N ALA A 70 16.74 2.15 14.99
CA ALA A 70 16.02 1.07 15.64
C ALA A 70 14.51 1.34 15.67
N GLN A 71 14.10 2.56 16.01
CA GLN A 71 12.69 2.96 15.98
C GLN A 71 12.11 2.92 14.57
N ALA A 72 12.85 3.41 13.57
CA ALA A 72 12.42 3.38 12.17
C ALA A 72 12.23 1.95 11.68
N LEU A 73 13.14 1.02 12.00
CA LEU A 73 13.04 -0.38 11.59
C LEU A 73 11.88 -1.14 12.26
N LEU A 74 11.44 -0.70 13.45
CA LEU A 74 10.28 -1.28 14.14
C LEU A 74 8.94 -0.81 13.55
N GLU A 75 8.93 0.22 12.71
CA GLU A 75 7.72 0.70 12.05
C GLU A 75 7.35 -0.19 10.85
N ASP A 76 6.08 -0.60 10.77
CA ASP A 76 5.53 -1.32 9.61
C ASP A 76 5.81 -0.57 8.29
N SER A 77 5.78 0.76 8.34
CA SER A 77 6.01 1.61 7.17
C SER A 77 7.44 1.47 6.64
N CYS A 78 8.42 1.22 7.50
CA CYS A 78 9.79 0.95 7.06
C CYS A 78 9.90 -0.45 6.43
N HIS A 79 9.23 -1.44 7.01
CA HIS A 79 9.16 -2.79 6.42
C HIS A 79 8.60 -2.74 4.98
N TYR A 80 7.44 -2.09 4.77
CA TYR A 80 6.84 -1.97 3.43
C TYR A 80 7.65 -1.09 2.46
N LEU A 81 8.42 -0.12 2.96
CA LEU A 81 9.36 0.65 2.15
C LEU A 81 10.49 -0.23 1.64
N LEU A 82 11.16 -0.98 2.53
CA LEU A 82 12.24 -1.89 2.18
C LEU A 82 11.74 -3.02 1.27
N TYR A 83 10.56 -3.57 1.58
CA TYR A 83 9.88 -4.55 0.74
C TYR A 83 9.73 -4.05 -0.69
N SER A 84 9.18 -2.85 -0.90
CA SER A 84 9.03 -2.26 -2.23
C SER A 84 10.38 -2.05 -2.94
N LEU A 85 11.42 -1.63 -2.22
CA LEU A 85 12.75 -1.39 -2.80
C LEU A 85 13.48 -2.68 -3.19
N ILE A 86 13.28 -3.77 -2.46
CA ILE A 86 13.85 -5.08 -2.83
C ILE A 86 13.16 -5.61 -4.09
N PHE A 87 11.83 -5.60 -4.10
CA PHE A 87 11.04 -6.20 -5.18
C PHE A 87 11.02 -5.38 -6.47
N VAL A 88 11.26 -4.06 -6.43
CA VAL A 88 11.31 -3.24 -7.66
C VAL A 88 12.57 -3.52 -8.49
N ASN A 89 13.67 -3.92 -7.83
CA ASN A 89 14.93 -4.29 -8.46
C ASN A 89 15.02 -5.78 -8.81
N SER A 90 14.03 -6.58 -8.40
CA SER A 90 13.98 -8.03 -8.64
C SER A 90 13.11 -8.35 -9.85
N TYR A 91 13.20 -9.59 -10.35
CA TYR A 91 12.27 -10.09 -11.36
C TYR A 91 10.81 -9.98 -10.85
N PRO A 92 9.81 -9.65 -11.70
CA PRO A 92 8.44 -9.48 -11.24
C PRO A 92 7.87 -10.75 -10.60
N VAL A 93 7.57 -10.68 -9.30
CA VAL A 93 6.96 -11.78 -8.55
C VAL A 93 5.49 -11.45 -8.32
N THR A 94 4.56 -12.16 -8.97
CA THR A 94 3.13 -11.84 -8.83
C THR A 94 2.63 -11.91 -7.39
N MET A 95 3.15 -12.86 -6.61
CA MET A 95 2.84 -13.00 -5.20
C MET A 95 3.18 -11.74 -4.39
N SER A 96 4.24 -11.00 -4.77
CA SER A 96 4.69 -9.83 -4.02
C SER A 96 3.77 -8.61 -4.12
N ILE A 97 2.91 -8.56 -5.14
CA ILE A 97 1.95 -7.46 -5.34
C ILE A 97 0.71 -7.61 -4.46
N PHE A 98 0.33 -8.82 -4.04
CA PHE A 98 -0.88 -9.01 -3.24
C PHE A 98 -0.86 -8.24 -1.91
N PRO A 99 0.21 -8.26 -1.11
CA PRO A 99 0.33 -7.43 0.10
C PRO A 99 0.15 -5.95 -0.19
N VAL A 100 0.82 -5.46 -1.23
CA VAL A 100 0.82 -4.05 -1.64
C VAL A 100 -0.57 -3.59 -2.10
N LEU A 101 -1.23 -4.40 -2.92
CA LEU A 101 -2.58 -4.16 -3.42
C LEU A 101 -3.59 -4.13 -2.27
N LEU A 102 -3.63 -5.18 -1.45
CA LEU A 102 -4.63 -5.34 -0.40
C LEU A 102 -4.46 -4.32 0.72
N PHE A 103 -3.22 -4.04 1.13
CA PHE A 103 -2.93 -3.02 2.12
C PHE A 103 -3.33 -1.62 1.63
N SER A 104 -2.97 -1.29 0.38
CA SER A 104 -3.37 -0.01 -0.24
C SER A 104 -4.88 0.10 -0.40
N LEU A 105 -5.56 -0.99 -0.79
CA LEU A 105 -7.00 -1.05 -0.95
C LEU A 105 -7.74 -0.81 0.38
N LEU A 106 -7.34 -1.49 1.45
CA LEU A 106 -7.92 -1.31 2.78
C LEU A 106 -7.81 0.14 3.27
N HIS A 107 -6.62 0.71 3.14
CA HIS A 107 -6.36 2.06 3.60
C HIS A 107 -7.01 3.12 2.70
N ALA A 108 -7.06 2.90 1.39
CA ALA A 108 -7.78 3.76 0.46
C ALA A 108 -9.28 3.73 0.75
N ALA A 109 -9.86 2.54 0.96
CA ALA A 109 -11.27 2.36 1.29
C ALA A 109 -11.65 3.09 2.59
N THR A 110 -10.84 2.96 3.64
CA THR A 110 -11.06 3.65 4.92
C THR A 110 -11.08 5.17 4.75
N TYR A 111 -10.15 5.74 3.99
CA TYR A 111 -10.11 7.19 3.76
C TYR A 111 -11.24 7.66 2.83
N THR A 112 -11.57 6.89 1.78
CA THR A 112 -12.70 7.17 0.90
C THR A 112 -14.02 7.21 1.68
N LYS A 113 -14.21 6.32 2.67
CA LYS A 113 -15.37 6.37 3.57
C LYS A 113 -15.46 7.70 4.33
N LYS A 114 -14.34 8.14 4.93
CA LYS A 114 -14.26 9.45 5.63
C LYS A 114 -14.61 10.63 4.70
N VAL A 115 -14.13 10.59 3.46
CA VAL A 115 -14.43 11.64 2.46
C VAL A 115 -15.92 11.62 2.08
N LEU A 116 -16.52 10.44 1.95
CA LEU A 116 -17.93 10.29 1.60
C LEU A 116 -18.85 10.75 2.73
N ASP A 117 -18.49 10.44 3.97
CA ASP A 117 -19.19 10.92 5.18
C ASP A 117 -19.14 12.44 5.29
N ALA A 118 -18.06 13.08 4.82
CA ALA A 118 -17.95 14.54 4.81
C ALA A 118 -18.74 15.24 3.68
N ARG A 119 -19.18 14.52 2.62
CA ARG A 119 -19.78 15.13 1.41
C ARG A 119 -21.30 15.04 1.32
N SER A 120 -21.94 14.11 2.04
CA SER A 120 -23.39 14.00 2.32
C SER A 120 -23.74 12.51 2.54
N SER A 121 -24.59 12.23 3.53
CA SER A 121 -24.94 10.87 4.00
C SER A 121 -25.51 9.96 2.89
N ASN A 122 -26.19 10.52 1.88
CA ASN A 122 -26.88 9.73 0.84
C ASN A 122 -26.10 9.58 -0.49
N SER A 123 -24.82 9.92 -0.52
CA SER A 123 -24.01 9.77 -1.74
C SER A 123 -23.53 8.32 -1.92
N LEU A 124 -23.86 7.71 -3.06
CA LEU A 124 -23.37 6.42 -3.56
C LEU A 124 -23.57 5.21 -2.60
N PRO A 125 -24.81 4.72 -2.41
CA PRO A 125 -25.09 3.61 -1.50
C PRO A 125 -24.36 2.31 -1.87
N PHE A 126 -24.13 2.06 -3.17
CA PHE A 126 -23.36 0.91 -3.63
C PHE A 126 -21.91 0.96 -3.16
N LEU A 127 -21.26 2.12 -3.29
CA LEU A 127 -19.87 2.31 -2.84
C LEU A 127 -19.76 2.15 -1.32
N ARG A 128 -20.72 2.69 -0.55
CA ARG A 128 -20.78 2.52 0.91
C ARG A 128 -20.83 1.05 1.32
N ASN A 129 -21.74 0.28 0.71
CA ASN A 129 -21.87 -1.15 1.00
C ASN A 129 -20.58 -1.93 0.69
N LEU A 130 -19.91 -1.61 -0.43
CA LEU A 130 -18.62 -2.22 -0.77
C LEU A 130 -17.55 -1.88 0.28
N LEU A 131 -17.43 -0.61 0.66
CA LEU A 131 -16.49 -0.15 1.68
C LEU A 131 -16.77 -0.79 3.05
N GLU A 132 -18.04 -0.98 3.41
CA GLU A 132 -18.44 -1.63 4.66
C GLU A 132 -18.10 -3.11 4.68
N LYS A 133 -18.40 -3.85 3.61
CA LYS A 133 -17.99 -5.25 3.48
C LYS A 133 -16.48 -5.44 3.54
N LEU A 134 -15.73 -4.52 2.93
CA LEU A 134 -14.28 -4.57 2.91
C LEU A 134 -13.70 -4.30 4.31
N ASN A 135 -14.24 -3.32 5.03
CA ASN A 135 -13.87 -3.04 6.42
C ASN A 135 -14.30 -4.16 7.38
N ALA A 136 -15.46 -4.78 7.18
CA ALA A 136 -15.93 -5.92 7.98
C ALA A 136 -14.98 -7.13 7.84
N ASN A 137 -14.37 -7.31 6.68
CA ASN A 137 -13.40 -8.37 6.41
C ASN A 137 -11.94 -7.97 6.60
N GLN A 138 -11.66 -6.77 7.15
CA GLN A 138 -10.29 -6.26 7.31
C GLN A 138 -9.35 -7.25 7.98
N GLN A 139 -9.77 -7.88 9.08
CA GLN A 139 -8.92 -8.84 9.79
C GLN A 139 -8.57 -10.07 8.93
N ASN A 140 -9.52 -10.57 8.14
CA ASN A 140 -9.28 -11.71 7.26
C ASN A 140 -8.30 -11.33 6.13
N ILE A 141 -8.44 -10.11 5.59
CA ILE A 141 -7.53 -9.59 4.57
C ILE A 141 -6.12 -9.42 5.14
N LEU A 142 -5.98 -8.88 6.36
CA LEU A 142 -4.68 -8.76 7.02
C LEU A 142 -4.02 -10.11 7.32
N LYS A 143 -4.81 -11.11 7.74
CA LYS A 143 -4.31 -12.49 7.90
C LYS A 143 -3.82 -13.07 6.57
N PHE A 144 -4.53 -12.82 5.49
CA PHE A 144 -4.12 -13.24 4.15
C PHE A 144 -2.82 -12.55 3.71
N ILE A 145 -2.68 -11.25 3.96
CA ILE A 145 -1.43 -10.50 3.70
C ILE A 145 -0.27 -11.12 4.47
N ALA A 146 -0.41 -11.33 5.78
CA ALA A 146 0.63 -11.91 6.62
C ALA A 146 1.03 -13.32 6.15
N CYS A 147 0.05 -14.14 5.77
CA CYS A 147 0.29 -15.47 5.21
C CYS A 147 1.10 -15.39 3.92
N ASN A 148 0.72 -14.49 3.00
CA ASN A 148 1.43 -14.27 1.75
C ASN A 148 2.89 -13.80 1.99
N GLU A 149 3.10 -12.89 2.94
CA GLU A 149 4.44 -12.43 3.33
C GLU A 149 5.30 -13.56 3.91
N ILE A 150 4.73 -14.43 4.76
CA ILE A 150 5.44 -15.60 5.31
C ILE A 150 5.89 -16.54 4.20
N PHE A 151 5.04 -16.82 3.21
CA PHE A 151 5.41 -17.66 2.07
C PHE A 151 6.42 -17.00 1.12
N LEU A 152 6.47 -15.66 1.08
CA LEU A 152 7.46 -14.93 0.28
C LEU A 152 8.85 -14.91 0.91
N MET A 153 8.97 -15.03 2.24
CA MET A 153 10.27 -14.95 2.93
C MET A 153 11.31 -15.98 2.44
N PRO A 154 10.98 -17.28 2.25
CA PRO A 154 11.94 -18.22 1.67
C PRO A 154 12.32 -17.86 0.22
N ALA A 155 11.35 -17.40 -0.58
CA ALA A 155 11.57 -17.06 -1.98
C ALA A 155 12.53 -15.88 -2.14
N THR A 156 12.45 -14.87 -1.28
CA THR A 156 13.38 -13.73 -1.30
C THR A 156 14.80 -14.13 -0.93
N VAL A 157 14.98 -15.09 -0.01
CA VAL A 157 16.32 -15.63 0.31
C VAL A 157 16.93 -16.32 -0.91
N PHE A 158 16.17 -17.15 -1.61
CA PHE A 158 16.66 -17.84 -2.82
C PHE A 158 16.91 -16.89 -4.00
N MET A 159 16.24 -15.74 -4.07
CA MET A 159 16.51 -14.74 -5.11
C MET A 159 17.79 -13.93 -4.89
N LEU A 160 18.36 -13.96 -3.67
CA LEU A 160 19.58 -13.25 -3.33
C LEU A 160 20.86 -14.06 -3.57
N PHE A 161 20.76 -15.39 -3.76
CA PHE A 161 21.86 -16.31 -4.00
C PHE A 161 21.86 -16.84 -5.44
#